data_AF-A0A9E4SKP2-F1
#
_entry.id   AF-A0A9E4SKP2-F1
#
_cell.length_a   1.000
_cell.length_b   1.000
_cell.length_c   1.000
_cell.angle_alpha   90.00
_cell.angle_beta   90.00
_cell.angle_gamma   90.00
#
_symmetry.space_group_name_H-M   'P 1'
#
loop_
_entity.id
_entity.type
_entity.pdbx_description
1 polymer ?
#
loop_
_entity_poly.entity_id
_entity_poly.type
_entity_poly.pdbx_seq_one_letter_code
_entity_poly.pdbx_strand_id
1 'polypeptide(L)' 'AATDRNILRLAIYEIVIDNKVPMRAAINEAVELAKEYGGDNSPRFVNGVLGSVSALVTADRG' A
#
# COMPACT_ATOMS: atom_id res chain seq x y z
N ALA A 1 -8.45 10.41 -4.56
CA ALA A 1 -7.85 11.36 -5.52
C ALA A 1 -6.89 10.65 -6.48
N ALA A 2 -6.30 11.34 -7.47
CA ALA A 2 -5.30 10.74 -8.37
C ALA A 2 -4.04 10.27 -7.62
N THR A 3 -3.63 11.01 -6.58
CA THR A 3 -2.49 10.68 -5.72
C THR A 3 -2.66 9.34 -5.01
N ASP A 4 -3.76 9.12 -4.28
CA ASP A 4 -4.00 7.85 -3.56
C ASP A 4 -3.93 6.65 -4.50
N ARG A 5 -4.46 6.80 -5.72
CA ARG A 5 -4.43 5.75 -6.75
C ARG A 5 -3.00 5.41 -7.17
N ASN A 6 -2.14 6.43 -7.33
CA ASN A 6 -0.75 6.21 -7.73
C ASN A 6 0.07 5.59 -6.59
N ILE A 7 -0.14 6.04 -5.34
CA ILE A 7 0.46 5.44 -4.15
C ILE A 7 0.08 3.95 -4.05
N LEU A 8 -1.21 3.65 -4.16
CA LEU A 8 -1.69 2.26 -4.11
C LEU A 8 -1.10 1.39 -5.22
N ARG A 9 -1.03 1.90 -6.45
CA ARG A 9 -0.43 1.15 -7.57
C ARG A 9 1.03 0.80 -7.32
N LEU A 10 1.81 1.75 -6.82
CA LEU A 10 3.22 1.53 -6.54
C LEU A 10 3.39 0.47 -5.43
N ALA A 11 2.71 0.65 -4.30
CA ALA A 11 2.80 -0.28 -3.18
C ALA A 11 2.31 -1.70 -3.55
N ILE A 12 1.21 -1.81 -4.30
CA ILE A 12 0.69 -3.10 -4.76
C ILE A 12 1.68 -3.76 -5.73
N TYR A 13 2.29 -3.00 -6.63
CA TYR A 13 3.33 -3.53 -7.52
C TYR A 13 4.52 -4.08 -6.73
N GLU A 14 5.01 -3.36 -5.72
CA GLU A 14 6.11 -3.81 -4.88
C GLU A 14 5.76 -5.09 -4.10
N ILE A 15 4.54 -5.17 -3.56
CA ILE A 15 4.08 -6.31 -2.75
C ILE A 15 3.82 -7.56 -3.60
N VAL A 16 3.15 -7.40 -4.74
CA VAL A 16 2.61 -8.51 -5.53
C VAL A 16 3.59 -8.99 -6.60
N ILE A 17 4.38 -8.08 -7.17
CA ILE A 17 5.19 -8.35 -8.37
C ILE A 17 6.69 -8.31 -8.07
N ASP A 18 7.20 -7.18 -7.55
CA ASP A 18 8.66 -7.00 -7.40
C ASP A 18 9.22 -7.80 -6.20
N ASN A 19 8.50 -7.83 -5.08
CA ASN A 19 8.81 -8.60 -3.87
C ASN A 19 10.24 -8.40 -3.33
N LYS A 20 10.92 -7.30 -3.70
CA LYS A 20 12.26 -6.92 -3.21
C LYS A 20 12.19 -6.09 -1.93
N VAL A 21 11.09 -5.38 -1.74
CA VAL A 21 10.83 -4.58 -0.53
C VAL A 21 10.01 -5.42 0.44
N PRO A 22 10.39 -5.49 1.72
CA PRO A 22 9.56 -6.14 2.74
C PRO A 22 8.15 -5.55 2.72
N MET A 23 7.13 -6.42 2.66
CA MET A 23 5.72 -6.00 2.54
C MET A 23 5.32 -4.94 3.57
N ARG A 24 5.73 -5.10 4.83
CA ARG A 24 5.44 -4.13 5.89
C ARG A 24 6.09 -2.77 5.64
N ALA A 25 7.29 -2.74 5.07
CA ALA A 25 7.96 -1.50 4.71
C ALA A 25 7.22 -0.79 3.56
N ALA A 26 6.86 -1.51 2.49
CA ALA A 26 6.08 -0.96 1.38
C ALA A 26 4.74 -0.35 1.84
N ILE A 27 4.04 -1.01 2.79
CA ILE A 27 2.81 -0.47 3.37
C ILE A 27 3.07 0.80 4.19
N ASN A 28 4.09 0.80 5.05
CA ASN A 28 4.42 1.97 5.87
C ASN A 28 4.77 3.18 5.00
N GLU A 29 5.64 3.02 4.00
CA GLU A 29 6.03 4.11 3.10
C GLU A 29 4.84 4.65 2.31
N ALA A 30 3.95 3.77 1.83
CA ALA A 30 2.73 4.19 1.16
C ALA A 30 1.81 5.03 2.07
N VAL A 31 1.74 4.71 3.36
CA VAL A 31 0.96 5.49 4.34
C VAL A 31 1.61 6.84 4.61
N GLU A 32 2.95 6.92 4.70
CA GLU A 32 3.66 8.20 4.84
C GLU A 32 3.48 9.10 3.61
N LEU A 33 3.60 8.55 2.39
CA LEU A 33 3.30 9.29 1.15
C LEU A 33 1.85 9.81 1.12
N ALA A 34 0.91 9.03 1.65
CA ALA A 34 -0.49 9.43 1.72
C ALA A 34 -0.73 10.56 2.75
N LYS A 35 0.10 10.65 3.80
CA LYS A 35 0.06 11.79 4.75
C LYS A 35 0.64 13.04 4.13
N GLU A 36 1.72 12.90 3.35
CA GLU A 36 2.44 14.03 2.79
C GLU A 36 1.74 14.64 1.57
N TYR A 37 1.16 13.79 0.71
CA TYR A 37 0.62 14.22 -0.59
C TYR A 37 -0.90 14.00 -0.77
N GLY A 38 -1.53 13.31 0.18
CA GLY A 38 -2.97 13.01 0.16
C GLY A 38 -3.82 14.05 0.91
N GLY A 39 -5.10 13.75 1.09
CA GLY A 39 -5.97 14.50 2.00
C GLY A 39 -6.05 13.85 3.37
N ASP A 40 -6.76 14.47 4.31
CA ASP A 40 -6.86 14.03 5.72
C ASP A 40 -7.24 12.55 5.90
N ASN A 41 -8.05 12.01 4.99
CA ASN A 41 -8.51 10.62 5.02
C ASN A 41 -7.59 9.64 4.26
N SER A 42 -6.65 10.13 3.46
CA SER A 42 -5.78 9.32 2.60
C SER A 42 -4.92 8.31 3.36
N PRO A 43 -4.25 8.65 4.49
CA PRO A 43 -3.42 7.68 5.23
C PRO A 43 -4.22 6.48 5.72
N ARG A 44 -5.41 6.74 6.29
CA ARG A 44 -6.30 5.70 6.78
C ARG A 44 -6.85 4.85 5.64
N PHE A 45 -7.22 5.47 4.53
CA PHE A 45 -7.72 4.78 3.34
C PHE A 45 -6.65 3.86 2.73
N VAL A 46 -5.43 4.36 2.52
CA VAL A 46 -4.31 3.59 1.95
C VAL A 46 -3.94 2.42 2.87
N ASN A 47 -3.82 2.66 4.18
CA ASN A 47 -3.53 1.59 5.15
C ASN A 47 -4.60 0.48 5.13
N GLY A 48 -5.88 0.86 5.05
CA GLY A 48 -6.98 -0.09 4.97
C GLY A 48 -6.94 -0.96 3.71
N VAL A 49 -6.75 -0.34 2.54
CA VAL A 49 -6.67 -1.07 1.26
C VAL A 49 -5.48 -2.01 1.22
N LEU A 50 -4.28 -1.53 1.61
CA LEU A 50 -3.08 -2.36 1.58
C LEU A 50 -3.10 -3.47 2.64
N GLY A 51 -3.81 -3.28 3.76
CA GLY A 51 -4.10 -4.34 4.71
C GLY A 51 -4.95 -5.47 4.13
N SER A 52 -5.93 -5.15 3.27
CA SER A 52 -6.70 -6.18 2.56
C SER A 52 -5.84 -6.89 1.50
N VAL A 53 -5.00 -6.15 0.77
CA VAL A 53 -4.09 -6.74 -0.22
C VAL A 53 -3.08 -7.70 0.42
N SER A 54 -2.46 -7.31 1.54
CA SER A 54 -1.49 -8.16 2.23
C SER A 54 -2.11 -9.45 2.74
N ALA A 55 -3.35 -9.40 3.23
CA ALA A 55 -4.09 -10.59 3.65
C ALA A 55 -4.32 -11.56 2.47
N LEU A 56 -4.71 -11.04 1.31
CA LEU A 56 -4.90 -11.85 0.09
C LEU A 56 -3.60 -12.50 -0.37
N VAL A 57 -2.50 -11.74 -0.43
CA VAL A 57 -1.19 -12.24 -0.85
C VAL A 57 -0.65 -13.30 0.11
N THR A 58 -0.89 -13.13 1.41
CA THR A 58 -0.45 -14.11 2.41
C THR A 58 -1.26 -15.40 2.34
N ALA A 59 -2.56 -15.32 2.03
CA ALA A 59 -3.43 -16.49 1.87
C ALA A 59 -3.07 -17.32 0.62
N ASP A 60 -2.64 -16.67 -0.47
CA ASP A 60 -2.24 -17.35 -1.72
C ASP A 60 -0.87 -18.06 -1.62
N ARG A 61 0.01 -17.59 -0.73
CA ARG A 61 1.34 -18.17 -0.49
C ARG A 61 1.35 -19.30 0.55
N GLY A 62 0.19 -19.60 1.16
CA GLY A 62 0.03 -20.58 2.25
C GLY A 62 -0.52 -21.92 1.80
#